data_AF-A0A347U8S5-F1
#
_entry.id   AF-A0A347U8S5-F1
#
_cell.length_a   1.000
_cell.length_b   1.000
_cell.length_c   1.000
_cell.angle_alpha   90.00
_cell.angle_beta   90.00
_cell.angle_gamma   90.00
#
_symmetry.space_group_name_H-M   'P 1'
#
loop_
_entity.id
_entity.type
_entity.pdbx_description
1 polymer ?
#
loop_
_entity_poly.entity_id
_entity_poly.type
_entity_poly.pdbx_seq_one_letter_code
_entity_poly.pdbx_strand_id
1 'polypeptide(L)'
;MSYLDICIIGWNLNALMFVINFLIAIRVISSGDRTKLQEESLVLKELKEELDKYYPYRTFATIAAYMVPFTAFFRISFRLVEMYLFFQKNQNAKMFDYMVYKYSYDIEKAKYNDK
;
A
#
# COMPACT_ATOMS: atom_id res chain seq x y z
N MET A 1 -30.21 2.59 -14.38
CA MET A 1 -28.98 2.06 -13.74
C MET A 1 -29.41 1.34 -12.48
N SER A 2 -29.21 0.03 -12.44
CA SER A 2 -29.54 -0.82 -11.29
C SER A 2 -28.46 -0.72 -10.21
N TYR A 3 -28.82 -1.02 -8.97
CA TYR A 3 -27.85 -1.17 -7.87
C TYR A 3 -26.77 -2.21 -8.19
N LEU A 4 -27.12 -3.26 -8.93
CA LEU A 4 -26.14 -4.27 -9.38
C LEU A 4 -25.13 -3.70 -10.37
N ASP A 5 -25.56 -2.83 -11.28
CA ASP A 5 -24.67 -2.17 -12.25
C ASP A 5 -23.62 -1.31 -11.53
N ILE A 6 -24.02 -0.62 -10.45
CA ILE A 6 -23.13 0.18 -9.60
C ILE A 6 -22.09 -0.71 -8.91
N CYS A 7 -22.50 -1.86 -8.37
CA CYS A 7 -21.58 -2.82 -7.75
C CYS A 7 -20.56 -3.40 -8.76
N ILE A 8 -21.00 -3.72 -9.98
CA ILE A 8 -20.13 -4.20 -11.06
C ILE A 8 -19.08 -3.14 -11.42
N ILE A 9 -19.48 -1.87 -11.54
CA ILE A 9 -18.56 -0.75 -11.74
C ILE A 9 -17.53 -0.68 -10.60
N GLY A 10 -17.98 -0.81 -9.35
CA GLY A 10 -17.10 -0.79 -8.18
C GLY A 10 -16.06 -1.91 -8.16
N TRP A 11 -16.43 -3.13 -8.57
CA TRP A 11 -15.48 -4.23 -8.71
C TRP A 11 -14.53 -4.04 -9.90
N ASN A 12 -15.01 -3.50 -11.02
CA ASN A 12 -14.14 -3.17 -12.15
C ASN A 12 -13.10 -2.13 -11.78
N LEU A 13 -13.46 -1.12 -10.97
CA LEU A 13 -12.51 -0.13 -10.45
C LEU A 13 -11.52 -0.76 -9.46
N ASN A 14 -11.96 -1.69 -8.61
CA ASN A 14 -11.03 -2.45 -7.78
C ASN A 14 -10.01 -3.24 -8.64
N ALA A 15 -10.46 -3.88 -9.72
CA ALA A 15 -9.60 -4.60 -10.66
C ALA A 15 -8.62 -3.66 -11.39
N LEU A 16 -9.08 -2.47 -11.81
CA LEU A 16 -8.22 -1.45 -12.40
C LEU A 16 -7.08 -1.07 -11.45
N MET A 17 -7.37 -0.83 -10.17
CA MET A 17 -6.33 -0.49 -9.21
C MET A 17 -5.35 -1.62 -8.94
N PHE A 18 -5.79 -2.87 -9.04
CA PHE A 18 -4.89 -4.02 -8.99
C PHE A 18 -3.87 -3.98 -10.15
N VAL A 19 -4.34 -3.72 -11.36
CA VAL A 19 -3.47 -3.59 -12.55
C VAL A 19 -2.49 -2.43 -12.38
N ILE A 20 -2.94 -1.28 -11.90
CA ILE A 20 -2.07 -0.12 -11.66
C ILE A 20 -0.97 -0.46 -10.66
N ASN A 21 -1.30 -1.05 -9.50
CA ASN A 21 -0.30 -1.47 -8.52
C ASN A 21 0.68 -2.49 -9.10
N PHE A 22 0.20 -3.42 -9.91
CA PHE A 22 1.05 -4.41 -10.55
C PHE A 22 2.04 -3.77 -11.52
N LEU A 23 1.61 -2.80 -12.32
CA LEU A 23 2.51 -2.03 -13.20
C LEU A 23 3.56 -1.24 -12.41
N ILE A 24 3.17 -0.64 -11.28
CA ILE A 24 4.12 0.05 -10.38
C ILE A 24 5.15 -0.95 -9.85
N ALA A 25 4.73 -2.12 -9.39
CA ALA A 25 5.63 -3.15 -8.87
C ALA A 25 6.62 -3.62 -9.95
N ILE A 26 6.14 -3.92 -11.16
CA ILE A 26 7.01 -4.27 -12.29
C ILE A 26 8.02 -3.15 -12.56
N ARG A 27 7.57 -1.90 -12.59
CA ARG A 27 8.46 -0.75 -12.85
C ARG A 27 9.56 -0.67 -11.79
N VAL A 28 9.22 -0.76 -10.51
CA VAL A 28 10.19 -0.74 -9.40
C VAL A 28 11.21 -1.88 -9.57
N ILE A 29 10.75 -3.11 -9.79
CA ILE A 29 11.61 -4.28 -9.96
C ILE A 29 12.52 -4.13 -11.19
N SER A 30 11.99 -3.62 -12.30
CA SER A 30 12.73 -3.47 -13.56
C SER A 30 13.80 -2.37 -13.50
N SER A 31 13.62 -1.37 -12.64
CA SER A 31 14.51 -0.20 -12.53
C SER A 31 15.58 -0.35 -11.44
N GLY A 32 15.45 -1.34 -10.56
CA GLY A 32 16.31 -1.52 -9.40
C GLY A 32 17.45 -2.52 -9.62
N ASP A 33 18.57 -2.29 -8.95
CA ASP A 33 19.65 -3.27 -8.83
C ASP A 33 19.19 -4.39 -7.87
N ARG A 34 19.37 -5.66 -8.26
CA ARG A 34 18.86 -6.83 -7.53
C ARG A 34 19.37 -6.87 -6.08
N THR A 35 20.63 -6.54 -5.86
CA THR A 35 21.25 -6.58 -4.53
C THR A 35 20.66 -5.52 -3.61
N LYS A 36 20.46 -4.29 -4.12
CA LYS A 36 19.84 -3.19 -3.37
C LYS A 36 18.37 -3.47 -3.06
N LEU A 37 17.64 -4.07 -4.01
CA LEU A 37 16.25 -4.47 -3.79
C LEU A 37 16.12 -5.53 -2.69
N GLN A 38 17.09 -6.43 -2.54
CA GLN A 38 17.10 -7.42 -1.46
C GLN A 38 17.33 -6.77 -0.09
N GLU A 39 18.29 -5.84 0.02
CA GLU A 39 18.53 -5.08 1.25
C GLU A 39 17.30 -4.25 1.64
N GLU A 40 16.73 -3.50 0.69
CA GLU A 40 15.48 -2.74 0.89
C GLU A 40 14.32 -3.65 1.33
N SER A 41 14.21 -4.86 0.76
CA SER A 41 13.18 -5.83 1.14
C SER A 41 13.36 -6.36 2.56
N LEU A 42 14.58 -6.52 3.05
CA LEU A 42 14.85 -6.94 4.44
C LEU A 42 14.39 -5.89 5.43
N VAL A 43 14.72 -4.62 5.20
CA VAL A 43 14.27 -3.51 6.07
C VAL A 43 12.74 -3.43 6.10
N LEU A 44 12.09 -3.53 4.94
CA LEU A 44 10.63 -3.52 4.88
C LEU A 44 10.00 -4.75 5.55
N LYS A 45 10.68 -5.90 5.54
CA LYS A 45 10.22 -7.11 6.21
C LYS A 45 10.26 -6.93 7.73
N GLU A 46 11.34 -6.38 8.28
CA GLU A 46 11.46 -6.10 9.72
C GLU A 46 10.39 -5.12 10.20
N LEU A 47 10.18 -4.02 9.46
CA LEU A 47 9.12 -3.05 9.76
C LEU A 47 7.72 -3.68 9.69
N LYS A 48 7.51 -4.58 8.73
CA LYS A 48 6.24 -5.31 8.63
C LYS A 48 6.04 -6.25 9.82
N GLU A 49 7.07 -6.99 10.22
CA GLU A 49 7.00 -7.90 11.37
C GLU A 49 6.71 -7.13 12.67
N GLU A 50 7.31 -5.95 12.86
CA GLU A 50 7.00 -5.08 13.99
C GLU A 50 5.55 -4.59 13.97
N LEU A 51 5.04 -4.20 12.80
CA LEU A 51 3.65 -3.77 12.65
C LEU A 51 2.64 -4.91 12.87
N ASP A 52 2.96 -6.11 12.39
CA ASP A 52 2.10 -7.30 12.52
C ASP A 52 1.90 -7.69 14.00
N LYS A 53 2.83 -7.33 14.90
CA LYS A 53 2.64 -7.45 16.35
C LYS A 53 1.43 -6.66 16.86
N TYR A 54 1.18 -5.47 16.29
CA TYR A 54 0.04 -4.62 16.67
C TYR A 54 -1.24 -4.98 15.92
N TYR A 55 -1.14 -5.56 14.71
CA TYR A 55 -2.30 -5.88 13.86
C TYR A 55 -2.24 -7.30 13.26
N PRO A 56 -2.36 -8.36 14.08
CA PRO A 56 -2.12 -9.75 13.65
C PRO A 56 -3.05 -10.25 12.53
N TYR A 57 -4.28 -9.73 12.45
CA TYR A 57 -5.28 -10.17 11.47
C TYR A 57 -5.45 -9.21 10.28
N ARG A 58 -4.56 -8.23 10.12
CA ARG A 58 -4.66 -7.17 9.09
C ARG A 58 -4.72 -7.72 7.67
N THR A 59 -4.00 -8.79 7.38
CA THR A 59 -3.97 -9.44 6.06
C THR A 59 -5.33 -10.02 5.70
N PHE A 60 -5.92 -10.81 6.61
CA PHE A 60 -7.26 -11.39 6.41
C PHE A 60 -8.33 -10.30 6.30
N ALA A 61 -8.28 -9.29 7.16
CA ALA A 61 -9.19 -8.15 7.09
C ALA A 61 -9.08 -7.39 5.76
N THR A 62 -7.86 -7.28 5.21
CA THR A 62 -7.64 -6.64 3.91
C THR A 62 -8.20 -7.47 2.75
N ILE A 63 -8.01 -8.78 2.76
CA ILE A 63 -8.60 -9.68 1.75
C ILE A 63 -10.13 -9.59 1.80
N ALA A 64 -10.72 -9.64 2.99
CA ALA A 64 -12.15 -9.51 3.17
C ALA A 64 -12.67 -8.15 2.68
N ALA A 65 -11.97 -7.06 2.99
CA ALA A 65 -12.33 -5.72 2.53
C ALA A 65 -12.34 -5.59 1.00
N TYR A 66 -11.46 -6.29 0.28
CA TYR A 66 -11.41 -6.26 -1.19
C TYR A 66 -12.58 -6.98 -1.87
N MET A 67 -13.37 -7.78 -1.15
CA MET A 67 -14.62 -8.34 -1.67
C MET A 67 -15.72 -7.27 -1.78
N VAL A 68 -15.63 -6.18 -1.02
CA VAL A 68 -16.58 -5.08 -1.06
C VAL A 68 -16.27 -4.16 -2.27
N PRO A 69 -17.27 -3.76 -3.07
CA PRO A 69 -17.04 -2.87 -4.21
C PRO A 69 -16.45 -1.54 -3.78
N PHE A 70 -15.63 -0.92 -4.64
CA PHE A 70 -14.95 0.37 -4.45
C PHE A 70 -13.88 0.47 -3.34
N THR A 71 -13.77 -0.51 -2.42
CA THR A 71 -12.82 -0.41 -1.30
C THR A 71 -11.37 -0.31 -1.74
N ALA A 72 -10.95 -1.17 -2.68
CA ALA A 72 -9.60 -1.14 -3.22
C ALA A 72 -9.37 0.15 -4.02
N PHE A 73 -10.38 0.59 -4.79
CA PHE A 73 -10.35 1.85 -5.51
C PHE A 73 -10.02 3.04 -4.61
N PHE A 74 -10.82 3.28 -3.57
CA PHE A 74 -10.59 4.40 -2.67
C PHE A 74 -9.28 4.24 -1.89
N ARG A 75 -9.02 3.07 -1.31
CA ARG A 75 -7.81 2.81 -0.52
C ARG A 75 -6.53 3.10 -1.31
N ILE A 76 -6.46 2.64 -2.56
CA ILE A 76 -5.27 2.81 -3.39
C ILE A 76 -5.20 4.23 -3.93
N SER A 77 -6.33 4.84 -4.30
CA SER A 77 -6.35 6.25 -4.74
C SER A 77 -5.82 7.19 -3.67
N PHE A 78 -6.26 7.05 -2.42
CA PHE A 78 -5.73 7.85 -1.31
C PHE A 78 -4.22 7.65 -1.11
N ARG A 79 -3.75 6.40 -1.24
CA ARG A 79 -2.33 6.08 -1.14
C ARG A 79 -1.51 6.72 -2.26
N LEU A 80 -2.01 6.71 -3.50
CA LEU A 80 -1.35 7.36 -4.63
C LEU A 80 -1.25 8.88 -4.44
N VAL A 81 -2.29 9.50 -3.89
CA VAL A 81 -2.26 10.93 -3.56
C VAL A 81 -1.24 11.21 -2.45
N GLU A 82 -1.22 10.41 -1.39
CA GLU A 82 -0.24 10.55 -0.29
C GLU A 82 1.19 10.39 -0.81
N MET A 83 1.44 9.38 -1.65
CA MET A 83 2.72 9.17 -2.32
C MET A 83 3.12 10.37 -3.18
N TYR A 84 2.19 10.87 -4.00
CA TYR A 84 2.44 12.02 -4.86
C TYR A 84 2.86 13.25 -4.05
N LEU A 85 2.15 13.55 -2.97
CA LEU A 85 2.48 14.65 -2.06
C LEU A 85 3.84 14.42 -1.37
N PHE A 86 4.15 13.19 -0.98
CA PHE A 86 5.44 12.84 -0.39
C PHE A 86 6.60 13.09 -1.37
N PHE A 87 6.49 12.66 -2.63
CA PHE A 87 7.51 12.89 -3.65
C PHE A 87 7.61 14.36 -4.08
N GLN A 88 6.51 15.10 -4.06
CA GLN A 88 6.52 16.52 -4.32
C GLN A 88 7.37 17.28 -3.29
N LYS A 89 7.27 16.89 -2.01
CA LYS A 89 8.02 17.50 -0.91
C LYS A 89 9.46 16.99 -0.81
N ASN A 90 9.70 15.72 -1.15
CA ASN A 90 11.00 15.06 -1.05
C ASN A 90 11.55 14.75 -2.44
N GLN A 91 12.26 15.71 -3.02
CA GLN A 91 12.89 15.53 -4.32
C GLN A 91 13.97 14.43 -4.26
N ASN A 92 13.99 13.55 -5.26
CA ASN A 92 14.84 12.35 -5.36
C ASN A 92 14.51 11.19 -4.41
N ALA A 93 13.42 11.27 -3.62
CA ALA A 93 12.99 10.15 -2.82
C ALA A 93 12.50 8.98 -3.70
N LYS A 94 12.80 7.76 -3.29
CA LYS A 94 12.36 6.53 -3.95
C LYS A 94 11.08 5.99 -3.31
N MET A 95 10.47 5.04 -4.02
CA MET A 95 9.33 4.27 -3.50
C MET A 95 9.64 3.63 -2.14
N PHE A 96 10.87 3.12 -1.97
CA PHE A 96 11.34 2.56 -0.70
C PHE A 96 11.26 3.56 0.45
N ASP A 97 11.71 4.80 0.25
CA ASP A 97 11.73 5.84 1.30
C ASP A 97 10.32 6.18 1.77
N TYR A 98 9.36 6.26 0.84
CA TYR A 98 7.94 6.43 1.18
C TYR A 98 7.40 5.25 2.00
N MET A 99 7.74 4.02 1.62
CA MET A 99 7.28 2.82 2.31
C MET A 99 7.85 2.74 3.74
N VAL A 100 9.13 3.06 3.93
CA VAL A 100 9.75 3.15 5.27
C VAL A 100 9.05 4.20 6.11
N TYR A 101 8.88 5.42 5.59
CA TYR A 101 8.15 6.49 6.27
C TYR A 101 6.76 6.04 6.72
N LYS A 102 6.01 5.37 5.82
CA LYS A 102 4.65 4.95 6.11
C LYS A 102 4.59 3.88 7.20
N TYR A 103 5.45 2.86 7.11
CA TYR A 103 5.50 1.81 8.12
C TYR A 103 5.91 2.35 9.49
N SER A 104 6.96 3.18 9.55
CA SER A 104 7.40 3.79 10.81
C SER A 104 6.31 4.65 11.44
N TYR A 105 5.63 5.47 10.64
CA TYR A 105 4.50 6.29 11.12
C TYR A 105 3.34 5.43 11.66
N ASP A 106 2.96 4.36 10.96
CA ASP A 106 1.89 3.47 11.39
C ASP A 106 2.27 2.75 12.71
N ILE A 107 3.53 2.33 12.87
CA ILE A 107 4.05 1.70 14.10
C ILE A 107 4.04 2.70 15.26
N GLU A 108 4.53 3.93 15.06
CA GLU A 108 4.52 4.96 16.10
C GLU A 108 3.10 5.29 16.56
N LYS A 109 2.16 5.40 15.61
CA LYS A 109 0.76 5.61 15.92
C LYS A 109 0.16 4.44 16.72
N ALA A 110 0.50 3.21 16.37
CA ALA A 110 0.08 2.03 17.12
C ALA A 110 0.66 2.04 18.54
N LYS A 111 1.95 2.34 18.69
CA LYS A 111 2.62 2.51 20.00
C LYS A 111 2.00 3.60 20.86
N TYR A 112 1.53 4.69 20.25
CA TYR A 112 0.86 5.76 20.96
C TYR A 112 -0.54 5.35 21.44
N ASN A 113 -1.31 4.64 20.61
CA ASN A 113 -2.66 4.19 20.96
C ASN A 113 -2.69 2.99 21.93
N ASP A 114 -1.58 2.27 22.08
CA ASP A 114 -1.40 1.17 23.05
C ASP A 114 -1.06 1.67 24.46
N LYS A 115 -0.72 2.96 24.61
CA LYS A 115 -0.48 3.65 25.89
C LYS A 115 -1.74 4.32 26.41
#